data_AF-A0A1G9XTS3-F1
#
_entry.id   AF-A0A1G9XTS3-F1
#
_cell.length_a   1.000
_cell.length_b   1.000
_cell.length_c   1.000
_cell.angle_alpha   90.00
_cell.angle_beta   90.00
_cell.angle_gamma   90.00
#
_symmetry.space_group_name_H-M   'P 1'
#
loop_
_entity.id
_entity.type
_entity.pdbx_description
1 polymer ?
#
loop_
_entity_poly.entity_id
_entity_poly.type
_entity_poly.pdbx_seq_one_letter_code
_entity_poly.pdbx_strand_id
1 'polypeptide(L)'
;MNEYDWTRVLNHLYENNGVFHTNTDTDEPDEQQAKVVQRAYLRDELLEELELEADNKNEVSNVITHLTTTELVEQKSAEGWAELTLTPKGFEVCHDREQTDRGQKINASLMFFTFTLVMVEVIAIIPVNDLARGIVIFALLLVLLFVVVWGDMLDWD
;
A
#
# COMPACT_ATOMS: atom_id res chain seq x y z
N MET A 1 1.98 -3.59 -16.62
CA MET A 1 0.88 -2.83 -16.01
C MET A 1 1.09 -2.96 -14.52
N ASN A 2 1.90 -2.05 -13.97
CA ASN A 2 2.31 -2.10 -12.57
C ASN A 2 1.09 -1.87 -11.68
N GLU A 3 1.08 -2.51 -10.53
CA GLU A 3 0.13 -2.27 -9.46
C GLU A 3 0.29 -0.79 -9.06
N TYR A 4 -0.68 -0.03 -9.55
CA TYR A 4 -0.46 1.23 -10.24
C TYR A 4 0.10 2.34 -9.36
N ASP A 5 0.99 3.16 -9.92
CA ASP A 5 1.63 4.31 -9.28
C ASP A 5 0.65 5.22 -8.50
N TRP A 6 -0.62 5.27 -8.89
CA TRP A 6 -1.67 5.99 -8.16
C TRP A 6 -1.98 5.43 -6.76
N THR A 7 -1.82 4.13 -6.53
CA THR A 7 -2.00 3.51 -5.21
C THR A 7 -0.91 3.96 -4.25
N ARG A 8 0.34 4.08 -4.74
CA ARG A 8 1.47 4.56 -3.94
C ARG A 8 1.28 6.02 -3.50
N VAL A 9 0.82 6.87 -4.42
CA VAL A 9 0.47 8.27 -4.11
C VAL A 9 -0.63 8.34 -3.05
N LEU A 10 -1.69 7.53 -3.19
CA LEU A 10 -2.78 7.51 -2.22
C LEU A 10 -2.35 7.01 -0.83
N ASN A 11 -1.58 5.92 -0.77
CA ASN A 11 -1.06 5.39 0.49
C ASN A 11 -0.15 6.39 1.19
N HIS A 12 0.77 7.02 0.43
CA HIS A 12 1.66 8.03 0.98
C HIS A 12 0.90 9.24 1.52
N LEU A 13 -0.15 9.70 0.83
CA LEU A 13 -1.02 10.75 1.36
C LEU A 13 -1.75 10.27 2.61
N TYR A 14 -2.29 9.05 2.61
CA TYR A 14 -3.04 8.51 3.75
C TYR A 14 -2.16 8.37 5.00
N GLU A 15 -0.91 7.92 4.85
CA GLU A 15 0.09 7.83 5.92
C GLU A 15 0.48 9.21 6.47
N ASN A 16 0.49 10.24 5.62
CA ASN A 16 0.82 11.64 5.97
C ASN A 16 -0.41 12.49 6.34
N ASN A 17 -1.41 11.90 6.99
CA ASN A 17 -2.66 12.58 7.42
C ASN A 17 -3.48 13.20 6.28
N GLY A 18 -3.26 12.76 5.05
CA GLY A 18 -3.98 13.21 3.87
C GLY A 18 -3.49 14.48 3.22
N VAL A 19 -2.30 14.98 3.58
CA VAL A 19 -1.77 16.23 3.03
C VAL A 19 -0.31 16.07 2.64
N PHE A 20 0.03 16.48 1.43
CA PHE A 20 1.40 16.68 0.98
C PHE A 20 1.56 18.13 0.50
N HIS A 21 2.53 18.85 1.06
CA HIS A 21 2.74 20.26 0.79
C HIS A 21 4.18 20.53 0.39
N THR A 22 4.37 21.35 -0.63
CA THR A 22 5.68 21.86 -1.05
C THR A 22 5.67 23.38 -0.97
N ASN A 23 6.78 23.94 -0.51
CA ASN A 23 7.04 25.38 -0.57
C ASN A 23 8.11 25.63 -1.63
N THR A 24 7.87 26.59 -2.51
CA THR A 24 8.83 26.95 -3.54
C THR A 24 9.02 28.46 -3.56
N ASP A 25 10.22 28.92 -3.26
CA ASP A 25 10.61 30.31 -3.47
C ASP A 25 10.72 30.56 -4.98
N THR A 26 9.65 31.08 -5.58
CA THR A 26 9.59 31.40 -7.02
C THR A 26 9.35 32.89 -7.20
N ASP A 27 10.33 33.61 -7.75
CA ASP A 27 10.23 35.02 -8.14
C ASP A 27 9.57 35.17 -9.54
N GLU A 28 8.49 34.42 -9.81
CA GLU A 28 7.77 34.47 -11.08
C GLU A 28 6.80 35.66 -11.07
N PRO A 29 6.91 36.62 -12.02
CA PRO A 29 6.13 37.86 -12.00
C PRO A 29 4.64 37.68 -12.39
N ASP A 30 4.27 36.51 -12.90
CA ASP A 30 2.90 36.17 -13.30
C ASP A 30 2.34 35.06 -12.40
N GLU A 31 1.21 35.35 -11.73
CA GLU A 31 0.52 34.43 -10.82
C GLU A 31 0.14 33.10 -11.50
N GLN A 32 -0.16 33.11 -12.80
CA GLN A 32 -0.48 31.88 -13.54
C GLN A 32 0.76 31.05 -13.84
N GLN A 33 1.90 31.68 -14.16
CA GLN A 33 3.17 30.99 -14.37
C GLN A 33 3.71 30.43 -13.06
N ALA A 34 3.62 31.19 -11.96
CA ALA A 34 3.99 30.75 -10.62
C ALA A 34 3.26 29.46 -10.22
N LYS A 35 1.94 29.36 -10.46
CA LYS A 35 1.14 28.15 -10.18
C LYS A 35 1.59 26.94 -11.01
N VAL A 36 1.97 27.13 -12.27
CA VAL A 36 2.45 26.04 -13.13
C VAL A 36 3.80 25.51 -12.63
N VAL A 37 4.72 26.40 -12.28
CA VAL A 37 6.04 26.03 -11.75
C VAL A 37 5.89 25.26 -10.43
N GLN A 38 5.06 25.74 -9.51
CA GLN A 38 4.86 25.05 -8.23
C GLN A 38 4.22 23.67 -8.35
N ARG A 39 3.29 23.48 -9.29
CA ARG A 39 2.73 22.14 -9.56
C ARG A 39 3.79 21.19 -10.10
N ALA A 40 4.73 21.70 -10.90
CA ALA A 40 5.86 20.92 -11.37
C ALA A 40 6.82 20.56 -10.23
N TYR A 41 7.08 21.50 -9.30
CA TYR A 41 7.86 21.23 -8.08
C TYR A 41 7.20 20.17 -7.19
N LEU A 42 5.90 20.31 -6.89
CA LEU A 42 5.13 19.33 -6.12
C LEU A 42 5.25 17.92 -6.72
N ARG A 43 5.15 17.82 -8.04
CA ARG A 43 5.29 16.55 -8.75
C ARG A 43 6.70 15.98 -8.62
N ASP A 44 7.71 16.82 -8.79
CA ASP A 44 9.11 16.40 -8.75
C ASP A 44 9.53 15.96 -7.33
N GLU A 45 9.02 16.62 -6.28
CA GLU A 45 9.23 16.22 -4.89
C GLU A 45 8.47 14.93 -4.54
N LEU A 46 7.23 14.77 -5.04
CA LEU A 46 6.46 13.53 -4.88
C LEU A 46 7.11 12.33 -5.61
N LEU A 47 7.78 12.57 -6.74
CA LEU A 47 8.56 11.55 -7.45
C LEU A 47 9.77 11.09 -6.62
N GLU A 48 10.48 12.03 -5.99
CA GLU A 48 11.63 11.77 -5.14
C GLU A 48 11.22 10.96 -3.89
N GLU A 49 10.16 11.38 -3.22
CA GLU A 49 9.67 10.75 -1.98
C GLU A 49 9.11 9.33 -2.21
N LEU A 50 8.52 9.07 -3.38
CA LEU A 50 7.95 7.76 -3.73
C LEU A 50 8.95 6.82 -4.42
N GLU A 51 10.22 7.25 -4.55
CA GLU A 51 11.28 6.54 -5.28
C GLU A 51 10.83 6.03 -6.66
N LEU A 52 9.96 6.79 -7.34
CA LEU A 52 9.44 6.40 -8.64
C LEU A 52 10.52 6.64 -9.70
N GLU A 53 10.72 5.68 -10.60
CA GLU A 53 11.78 5.75 -11.61
C GLU A 53 11.69 7.07 -12.41
N ALA A 54 12.81 7.81 -12.46
CA ALA A 54 12.87 9.15 -13.02
C ALA A 54 12.49 9.23 -14.52
N ASP A 55 12.50 8.11 -15.23
CA ASP A 55 12.01 8.00 -16.61
C ASP A 55 10.49 8.25 -16.75
N ASN A 56 9.78 8.39 -15.62
CA ASN A 56 8.33 8.42 -15.56
C ASN A 56 7.70 9.74 -15.10
N LYS A 57 8.39 10.88 -15.28
CA LYS A 57 7.82 12.22 -14.97
C LYS A 57 6.43 12.47 -15.56
N ASN A 58 6.16 11.90 -16.74
CA ASN A 58 4.85 11.99 -17.39
C ASN A 58 3.80 11.08 -16.72
N GLU A 59 4.20 9.94 -16.15
CA GLU A 59 3.28 9.01 -15.49
C GLU A 59 2.78 9.56 -14.16
N VAL A 60 3.62 10.22 -13.35
CA VAL A 60 3.15 10.88 -12.12
C VAL A 60 2.21 12.05 -12.41
N SER A 61 2.49 12.83 -13.46
CA SER A 61 1.57 13.88 -13.90
C SER A 61 0.22 13.29 -14.33
N ASN A 62 0.22 12.15 -15.03
CA ASN A 62 -0.99 11.44 -15.44
C ASN A 62 -1.74 10.87 -14.22
N VAL A 63 -1.02 10.35 -13.23
CA VAL A 63 -1.58 9.86 -11.96
C VAL A 63 -2.25 10.97 -11.18
N ILE A 64 -1.57 12.11 -10.95
CA ILE A 64 -2.15 13.25 -10.24
C ILE A 64 -3.40 13.75 -10.99
N THR A 65 -3.31 13.86 -12.32
CA THR A 65 -4.45 14.26 -13.17
C THR A 65 -5.61 13.27 -13.04
N HIS A 66 -5.33 11.97 -13.06
CA HIS A 66 -6.32 10.92 -12.90
C HIS A 66 -6.99 11.01 -11.52
N LEU A 67 -6.21 11.05 -10.44
CA LEU A 67 -6.69 11.14 -9.07
C LEU A 67 -7.55 12.40 -8.86
N THR A 68 -7.14 13.53 -9.42
CA THR A 68 -7.90 14.80 -9.39
C THR A 68 -9.20 14.68 -10.19
N THR A 69 -9.18 14.07 -11.37
CA THR A 69 -10.37 13.84 -12.21
C THR A 69 -11.37 12.89 -11.56
N THR A 70 -10.87 11.90 -10.80
CA THR A 70 -11.70 10.96 -10.04
C THR A 70 -12.18 11.52 -8.69
N GLU A 71 -11.80 12.75 -8.35
CA GLU A 71 -12.12 13.44 -7.09
C GLU A 71 -11.58 12.72 -5.86
N LEU A 72 -10.49 11.94 -6.00
CA LEU A 72 -9.84 11.26 -4.87
C LEU A 72 -8.85 12.18 -4.16
N VAL A 73 -8.27 13.13 -4.89
CA VAL A 73 -7.38 14.17 -4.35
C VAL A 73 -7.80 15.54 -4.87
N GLU A 74 -7.54 16.57 -4.08
CA GLU A 74 -7.68 17.97 -4.44
C GLU A 74 -6.28 18.58 -4.55
N GLN A 75 -6.01 19.30 -5.64
CA GLN A 75 -4.75 20.04 -5.81
C GLN A 75 -5.00 21.52 -5.61
N LYS A 76 -4.27 22.12 -4.67
CA LYS A 76 -4.26 23.58 -4.43
C LYS A 76 -2.87 24.12 -4.74
N SER A 77 -2.81 25.30 -5.33
CA SER A 77 -1.55 25.96 -5.68
C SER A 77 -1.74 27.46 -5.64
N ALA A 78 -0.88 28.18 -4.92
CA ALA A 78 -0.85 29.64 -4.88
C ALA A 78 0.58 30.13 -4.69
N GLU A 79 0.84 31.42 -4.91
CA GLU A 79 2.19 32.00 -4.85
C GLU A 79 2.98 31.54 -3.60
N GLY A 80 4.14 30.92 -3.81
CA GLY A 80 4.97 30.26 -2.80
C GLY A 80 4.68 28.79 -2.43
N TRP A 81 3.53 28.19 -2.79
CA TRP A 81 3.18 26.85 -2.31
C TRP A 81 2.23 26.03 -3.21
N ALA A 82 2.42 24.72 -3.21
CA ALA A 82 1.46 23.77 -3.76
C ALA A 82 1.15 22.65 -2.77
N GLU A 83 -0.08 22.18 -2.80
CA GLU A 83 -0.61 21.17 -1.89
C GLU A 83 -1.43 20.13 -2.66
N LEU A 84 -1.27 18.87 -2.25
CA LEU A 84 -2.12 17.75 -2.64
C LEU A 84 -2.82 17.23 -1.38
N THR A 85 -4.15 17.28 -1.37
CA THR A 85 -4.96 16.87 -0.22
C THR A 85 -5.86 15.69 -0.60
N LEU A 86 -5.97 14.68 0.24
CA LEU A 86 -6.98 13.61 0.09
C LEU A 86 -8.37 14.19 0.31
N THR A 87 -9.31 13.86 -0.59
CA THR A 87 -10.73 14.16 -0.38
C THR A 87 -11.35 13.10 0.55
N PRO A 88 -12.56 13.32 1.09
CA PRO A 88 -13.27 12.28 1.84
C PRO A 88 -13.42 10.96 1.07
N LYS A 89 -13.65 11.05 -0.25
CA LYS A 89 -13.77 9.91 -1.16
C LYS A 89 -12.42 9.20 -1.34
N GLY A 90 -11.33 9.95 -1.44
CA GLY A 90 -9.97 9.38 -1.43
C GLY A 90 -9.66 8.63 -0.14
N PHE A 91 -10.05 9.19 1.00
CA PHE A 91 -9.89 8.56 2.31
C PHE A 91 -10.65 7.23 2.43
N GLU A 92 -11.91 7.21 1.97
CA GLU A 92 -12.73 5.99 1.93
C GLU A 92 -12.07 4.90 1.07
N VAL A 93 -11.58 5.26 -0.11
CA VAL A 93 -10.87 4.32 -0.99
C VAL A 93 -9.58 3.79 -0.35
N CYS A 94 -8.79 4.64 0.32
CA CYS A 94 -7.58 4.19 1.02
C CYS A 94 -7.95 3.24 2.18
N HIS A 95 -8.97 3.59 2.93
CA HIS A 95 -9.43 2.81 4.08
C HIS A 95 -9.98 1.44 3.66
N ASP A 96 -10.80 1.38 2.60
CA ASP A 96 -11.36 0.13 2.08
C ASP A 96 -10.27 -0.80 1.54
N ARG A 97 -9.21 -0.24 0.96
CA ARG A 97 -8.03 -1.01 0.52
C ARG A 97 -7.26 -1.57 1.70
N GLU A 98 -6.98 -0.74 2.71
CA GLU A 98 -6.33 -1.18 3.95
C GLU A 98 -7.15 -2.29 4.64
N GLN A 99 -8.47 -2.17 4.68
CA GLN A 99 -9.36 -3.21 5.20
C GLN A 99 -9.34 -4.48 4.34
N THR A 100 -9.31 -4.36 3.02
CA THR A 100 -9.26 -5.49 2.10
C THR A 100 -7.95 -6.27 2.26
N ASP A 101 -6.82 -5.56 2.34
CA ASP A 101 -5.50 -6.17 2.51
C ASP A 101 -5.41 -6.90 3.86
N ARG A 102 -5.91 -6.26 4.93
CA ARG A 102 -6.03 -6.92 6.25
C ARG A 102 -6.97 -8.13 6.21
N GLY A 103 -8.10 -8.03 5.51
CA GLY A 103 -9.08 -9.10 5.35
C GLY A 103 -8.53 -10.30 4.57
N GLN A 104 -7.74 -10.06 3.53
CA GLN A 104 -7.08 -11.13 2.77
C GLN A 104 -6.05 -11.88 3.62
N LYS A 105 -5.24 -11.18 4.42
CA LYS A 105 -4.30 -11.80 5.37
C LYS A 105 -5.01 -12.68 6.39
N ILE A 106 -6.12 -12.20 6.96
CA ILE A 106 -6.93 -12.99 7.92
C ILE A 106 -7.52 -14.24 7.25
N ASN A 107 -8.05 -14.11 6.04
CA ASN A 107 -8.64 -15.23 5.31
C ASN A 107 -7.61 -16.27 4.89
N ALA A 108 -6.40 -15.86 4.49
CA ALA A 108 -5.31 -16.77 4.17
C ALA A 108 -4.88 -17.59 5.40
N SER A 109 -4.70 -16.95 6.55
CA SER A 109 -4.35 -17.62 7.80
C SER A 109 -5.43 -18.60 8.26
N LEU A 110 -6.71 -18.23 8.14
CA LEU A 110 -7.84 -19.11 8.47
C LEU A 110 -7.93 -20.31 7.53
N MET A 111 -7.72 -20.11 6.22
CA MET A 111 -7.69 -21.19 5.23
C MET A 111 -6.55 -22.17 5.53
N PHE A 112 -5.36 -21.65 5.86
CA PHE A 112 -4.19 -22.48 6.18
C PHE A 112 -4.37 -23.27 7.47
N PHE A 113 -5.00 -22.65 8.49
CA PHE A 113 -5.37 -23.33 9.73
C PHE A 113 -6.37 -24.47 9.48
N THR A 114 -7.40 -24.20 8.67
CA THR A 114 -8.42 -25.19 8.29
C THR A 114 -7.80 -26.36 7.51
N PHE A 115 -6.91 -26.07 6.56
CA PHE A 115 -6.18 -27.08 5.81
C PHE A 115 -5.30 -27.95 6.71
N THR A 116 -4.62 -27.34 7.69
CA THR A 116 -3.77 -28.06 8.64
C THR A 116 -4.58 -28.99 9.54
N LEU A 117 -5.74 -28.55 10.03
CA LEU A 117 -6.64 -29.40 10.81
C LEU A 117 -7.11 -30.62 10.01
N VAL A 118 -7.50 -30.44 8.74
CA VAL A 118 -7.89 -31.54 7.86
C VAL A 118 -6.73 -32.53 7.66
N MET A 119 -5.50 -32.04 7.48
CA MET A 119 -4.32 -32.89 7.35
C MET A 119 -4.05 -33.72 8.61
N VAL A 120 -4.23 -33.14 9.81
CA VAL A 120 -4.10 -33.87 11.07
C VAL A 120 -5.12 -35.00 11.18
N GLU A 121 -6.37 -34.78 10.77
CA GLU A 121 -7.39 -35.84 10.74
C GLU A 121 -7.06 -36.94 9.73
N VAL A 122 -6.56 -36.59 8.54
CA VAL A 122 -6.12 -37.58 7.53
C VAL A 122 -5.00 -38.46 8.09
N ILE A 123 -4.02 -37.86 8.78
CA ILE A 123 -2.91 -38.60 9.42
C ILE A 123 -3.40 -39.52 10.55
N ALA A 124 -4.46 -39.13 11.27
CA ALA A 124 -5.03 -39.94 12.34
C ALA A 124 -5.68 -41.25 11.82
N ILE A 125 -6.09 -41.30 10.56
CA ILE A 125 -6.71 -42.48 9.93
C ILE A 125 -5.65 -43.46 9.38
N ILE A 126 -4.42 -42.98 9.11
CA ILE A 126 -3.35 -43.83 8.60
C ILE A 126 -2.86 -44.78 9.71
N PRO A 127 -2.81 -46.11 9.47
CA PRO A 127 -2.35 -47.09 10.45
C PRO A 127 -0.81 -47.09 10.52
N VAL A 128 -0.27 -46.06 11.17
CA VAL A 128 1.15 -45.93 11.54
C VAL A 128 1.31 -46.08 13.05
N ASN A 129 2.52 -46.47 13.49
CA ASN A 129 2.86 -46.51 14.91
C ASN A 129 2.59 -45.15 15.58
N ASP A 130 2.03 -45.17 16.80
CA ASP A 130 1.62 -43.96 17.53
C ASP A 130 2.76 -42.95 17.72
N LEU A 131 4.00 -43.43 17.88
CA LEU A 131 5.19 -42.58 17.96
C LEU A 131 5.44 -41.81 16.65
N ALA A 132 5.32 -42.49 15.50
CA ALA A 132 5.50 -41.87 14.19
C ALA A 132 4.37 -40.87 13.90
N ARG A 133 3.14 -41.20 14.28
CA ARG A 133 1.99 -40.30 14.20
C ARG A 133 2.22 -39.02 15.02
N GLY A 134 2.70 -39.15 16.26
CA GLY A 134 3.04 -38.02 17.12
C GLY A 134 4.10 -37.11 16.52
N ILE A 135 5.17 -37.68 15.95
CA ILE A 135 6.24 -36.91 15.30
C ILE A 135 5.72 -36.14 14.08
N VAL A 136 4.88 -36.75 13.25
CA VAL A 136 4.33 -36.09 12.04
C VAL A 136 3.38 -34.94 12.42
N ILE A 137 2.50 -35.14 13.41
CA ILE A 137 1.61 -34.07 13.90
C ILE A 137 2.43 -32.93 14.50
N PHE A 138 3.44 -33.26 15.31
CA PHE A 138 4.32 -32.27 15.91
C PHE A 138 5.11 -31.48 14.85
N ALA A 139 5.62 -32.14 13.81
CA ALA A 139 6.31 -31.49 12.70
C ALA A 139 5.36 -30.55 11.92
N LEU A 140 4.10 -30.96 11.68
CA LEU A 140 3.09 -30.10 11.06
C LEU A 140 2.78 -28.86 11.89
N LEU A 141 2.66 -29.01 13.22
CA LEU A 141 2.44 -27.89 14.13
C LEU A 141 3.65 -26.95 14.19
N LEU A 142 4.88 -27.46 14.11
CA LEU A 142 6.08 -26.63 14.01
C LEU A 142 6.14 -25.85 12.70
N VAL A 143 5.74 -26.46 11.58
CA VAL A 143 5.64 -25.75 10.30
C VAL A 143 4.56 -24.67 10.37
N LEU A 144 3.42 -24.94 11.02
CA LEU A 144 2.38 -23.94 11.22
C LEU A 144 2.88 -22.78 12.10
N LEU A 145 3.53 -23.08 13.21
CA LEU A 145 4.14 -22.06 14.08
C LEU A 145 5.17 -21.23 13.30
N PHE A 146 6.01 -21.88 12.49
CA PHE A 146 7.00 -21.20 11.66
C PHE A 146 6.34 -20.27 10.65
N VAL A 147 5.33 -20.72 9.91
CA VAL A 147 4.62 -19.90 8.92
C VAL A 147 3.91 -18.72 9.56
N VAL A 148 3.30 -18.90 10.74
CA VAL A 148 2.64 -17.79 11.46
C VAL A 148 3.67 -16.79 11.98
N VAL A 149 4.71 -17.25 12.67
CA VAL A 149 5.72 -16.37 13.28
C VAL A 149 6.60 -15.69 12.24
N TRP A 150 6.99 -16.38 11.18
CA TRP A 150 7.81 -15.80 10.11
C TRP A 150 6.98 -15.04 9.07
N GLY A 151 5.72 -15.41 8.86
CA GLY A 151 4.79 -14.63 8.03
C GLY A 151 4.58 -13.22 8.59
N ASP A 152 4.37 -13.11 9.91
CA ASP A 152 4.29 -11.82 10.60
C ASP A 152 5.61 -11.03 10.55
N MET A 153 6.76 -11.71 10.42
CA MET A 153 8.09 -11.08 10.40
C MET A 153 8.55 -10.66 9.00
N LEU A 154 8.04 -11.29 7.93
CA LEU A 154 8.31 -10.96 6.52
C LEU A 154 7.40 -9.85 5.97
N ASP A 155 6.33 -9.50 6.68
CA ASP A 155 5.40 -8.41 6.35
C ASP A 155 5.88 -7.03 6.87
N TRP A 156 7.13 -6.92 7.35
CA TRP A 156 7.74 -5.71 7.93
C TRP A 156 8.89 -5.11 7.10
N ASP A 157 8.91 -5.39 5.80
CA ASP A 157 9.72 -4.73 4.75
C ASP A 157 8.78 -4.37 3.57
#